data_AF-A0A2M6XUL8-F1
#
_entry.id   AF-A0A2M6XUL8-F1
#
_cell.length_a   1.000
_cell.length_b   1.000
_cell.length_c   1.000
_cell.angle_alpha   90.00
_cell.angle_beta   90.00
_cell.angle_gamma   90.00
#
_symmetry.space_group_name_H-M   'P 1'
#
loop_
_entity.id
_entity.type
_entity.pdbx_description
1 polymer ?
#
loop_
_entity_poly.entity_id
_entity_poly.type
_entity_poly.pdbx_seq_one_letter_code
_entity_poly.pdbx_strand_id
1 'polypeptide(L)'
;MKEKKLTFGLPKGSLQENSLLFLRKAGFTVNVAPRVCQPKIDDPEINCFLLRAQEIPKYVSLGKLDAGIAASDWIFEQKAKVKEVCNLDFAKKTIGNVARWVLAVPRDSSVKTVSNLQGKTVASEVVEITKNYLRKKGVKAKVEFSWGASEAKPPLFADAVVDITETGESLRVNNLRVIDDVFESRTKFIASPQAWKDSWKREKIETMAMLIGGCVKSHQMTNIMAHIHKQQLNDILLLVQKYGFPAIKKIAETDYFSVFFRCQNGQERDLIPILKRAGCQGIVQSRAFKIG
;
A
#
# COMPACT_ATOMS: atom_id res chain seq x y z
N MET A 1 -15.13 30.22 -19.21
CA MET A 1 -15.05 28.74 -19.03
C MET A 1 -14.82 28.49 -17.55
N LYS A 2 -15.57 27.57 -16.91
CA LYS A 2 -15.26 27.19 -15.52
C LYS A 2 -13.83 26.63 -15.48
N GLU A 3 -13.03 27.15 -14.57
CA GLU A 3 -11.69 26.66 -14.30
C GLU A 3 -11.78 25.16 -13.99
N LYS A 4 -11.14 24.32 -14.80
CA LYS A 4 -11.18 22.87 -14.64
C LYS A 4 -10.32 22.51 -13.43
N LYS A 5 -10.98 22.10 -12.34
CA LYS A 5 -10.30 21.69 -11.10
C LYS A 5 -10.72 20.30 -10.67
N LEU A 6 -9.75 19.55 -10.16
CA LEU A 6 -9.90 18.26 -9.50
C LEU A 6 -9.75 18.44 -7.98
N THR A 7 -10.73 18.00 -7.21
CA THR A 7 -10.66 18.02 -5.75
C THR A 7 -10.14 16.68 -5.23
N PHE A 8 -8.96 16.67 -4.62
CA PHE A 8 -8.23 15.47 -4.24
C PHE A 8 -8.10 15.31 -2.71
N GLY A 9 -8.51 14.15 -2.18
CA GLY A 9 -8.41 13.79 -0.78
C GLY A 9 -7.10 13.10 -0.43
N LEU A 10 -6.31 13.72 0.45
CA LEU A 10 -5.09 13.18 1.02
C LEU A 10 -5.33 12.63 2.43
N PRO A 11 -4.88 11.39 2.73
CA PRO A 11 -5.05 10.82 4.06
C PRO A 11 -4.09 11.46 5.06
N LYS A 12 -4.64 11.88 6.19
CA LYS A 12 -3.93 12.30 7.40
C LYS A 12 -3.65 11.07 8.26
N GLY A 13 -2.52 11.09 8.97
CA GLY A 13 -2.15 10.03 9.91
C GLY A 13 -1.31 8.94 9.26
N SER A 14 -1.70 7.67 9.44
CA SER A 14 -0.88 6.49 9.11
C SER A 14 -0.38 6.44 7.66
N LEU A 15 -1.21 6.84 6.69
CA LEU A 15 -0.86 6.80 5.27
C LEU A 15 -0.26 8.11 4.74
N GLN A 16 -0.18 9.15 5.56
CA GLN A 16 0.15 10.50 5.12
C GLN A 16 1.57 10.59 4.56
N GLU A 17 2.57 10.13 5.31
CA GLU A 17 3.98 10.25 4.91
C GLU A 17 4.26 9.51 3.60
N ASN A 18 3.76 8.28 3.47
CA ASN A 18 3.94 7.50 2.25
C ASN A 18 3.16 8.10 1.07
N SER A 19 1.97 8.63 1.29
CA SER A 19 1.20 9.32 0.25
C SER A 19 1.95 10.56 -0.27
N LEU A 20 2.52 11.38 0.62
CA LEU A 20 3.33 12.53 0.24
C LEU A 20 4.63 12.13 -0.46
N LEU A 21 5.29 11.05 0.00
CA LEU A 21 6.47 10.49 -0.63
C LEU A 21 6.19 10.08 -2.09
N PHE A 22 5.13 9.32 -2.32
CA PHE A 22 4.81 8.81 -3.65
C PHE A 22 4.27 9.90 -4.58
N LEU A 23 3.57 10.91 -4.06
CA LEU A 23 3.24 12.11 -4.83
C LEU A 23 4.49 12.86 -5.27
N ARG A 24 5.44 13.09 -4.35
CA ARG A 24 6.71 13.74 -4.69
C ARG A 24 7.48 12.95 -5.76
N LYS A 25 7.58 11.63 -5.61
CA LYS A 25 8.20 10.76 -6.62
C LYS A 25 7.46 10.79 -7.96
N ALA A 26 6.14 10.97 -7.94
CA ALA A 26 5.32 11.07 -9.13
C ALA A 26 5.44 12.42 -9.85
N GLY A 27 6.07 13.42 -9.22
CA GLY A 27 6.27 14.76 -9.76
C GLY A 27 5.35 15.83 -9.14
N PHE A 28 4.64 15.51 -8.05
CA PHE A 28 3.74 16.44 -7.35
C PHE A 28 4.31 16.83 -5.99
N THR A 29 4.63 18.11 -5.82
CA THR A 29 5.10 18.68 -4.56
C THR A 29 3.92 19.20 -3.75
N VAL A 30 3.62 18.51 -2.64
CA VAL A 30 2.57 18.92 -1.71
C VAL A 30 3.21 19.51 -0.44
N ASN A 31 2.90 20.78 -0.19
CA ASN A 31 3.34 21.52 0.99
C ASN A 31 2.26 21.45 2.07
N VAL A 32 2.51 20.64 3.10
CA VAL A 32 1.63 20.47 4.26
C VAL A 32 2.16 21.32 5.40
N ALA A 33 1.52 22.46 5.65
CA ALA A 33 1.80 23.27 6.84
C ALA A 33 1.09 22.70 8.08
N PRO A 34 1.66 22.85 9.29
CA PRO A 34 0.99 22.47 10.53
C PRO A 34 -0.40 23.10 10.63
N ARG A 35 -1.40 22.33 11.06
CA ARG A 35 -2.80 22.74 11.26
C ARG A 35 -3.58 23.17 10.00
N VAL A 36 -3.00 23.04 8.80
CA VAL A 36 -3.70 23.35 7.55
C VAL A 36 -4.39 22.11 6.99
N CYS A 37 -5.71 22.21 6.74
CA CYS A 37 -6.52 21.15 6.14
C CYS A 37 -6.55 21.20 4.60
N GLN A 38 -6.01 22.25 3.99
CA GLN A 38 -5.90 22.41 2.54
C GLN A 38 -4.43 22.65 2.15
N PRO A 39 -3.64 21.59 2.00
CA PRO A 39 -2.24 21.74 1.60
C PRO A 39 -2.13 22.26 0.17
N LYS A 40 -1.07 23.02 -0.10
CA LYS A 40 -0.79 23.54 -1.45
C LYS A 40 -0.08 22.47 -2.26
N ILE A 41 -0.54 22.23 -3.48
CA ILE A 41 0.09 21.38 -4.48
C ILE A 41 0.60 22.25 -5.63
N ASP A 42 1.71 21.87 -6.24
CA ASP A 42 2.32 22.53 -7.41
C ASP A 42 1.60 22.21 -8.74
N ASP A 43 0.27 22.09 -8.67
CA ASP A 43 -0.59 21.88 -9.84
C ASP A 43 -1.85 22.77 -9.68
N PRO A 44 -2.02 23.82 -10.50
CA PRO A 44 -3.14 24.75 -10.36
C PRO A 44 -4.51 24.11 -10.64
N GLU A 45 -4.53 22.95 -11.29
CA GLU A 45 -5.74 22.20 -11.61
C GLU A 45 -6.17 21.28 -10.45
N ILE A 46 -5.42 21.22 -9.34
CA ILE A 46 -5.70 20.33 -8.21
C ILE A 46 -5.92 21.13 -6.92
N ASN A 47 -7.05 20.90 -6.26
CA ASN A 47 -7.30 21.33 -4.89
C ASN A 47 -7.12 20.14 -3.95
N CYS A 48 -6.12 20.18 -3.06
CA CYS A 48 -5.89 19.11 -2.09
C CYS A 48 -6.57 19.39 -0.75
N PHE A 49 -7.16 18.35 -0.16
CA PHE A 49 -7.73 18.35 1.18
C PHE A 49 -7.10 17.25 2.02
N LEU A 50 -6.54 17.62 3.17
CA LEU A 50 -5.98 16.67 4.13
C LEU A 50 -7.09 16.26 5.11
N LEU A 51 -7.54 15.01 5.01
CA LEU A 51 -8.66 14.45 5.78
C LEU A 51 -8.25 13.18 6.50
N ARG A 52 -8.96 12.78 7.55
CA ARG A 52 -8.69 11.47 8.15
C ARG A 52 -8.93 10.37 7.12
N ALA A 53 -8.04 9.39 7.06
CA ALA A 53 -8.11 8.32 6.06
C ALA A 53 -9.48 7.61 6.06
N GLN A 54 -10.08 7.48 7.25
CA GLN A 54 -11.43 6.95 7.41
C GLN A 54 -12.45 7.70 6.57
N GLU A 55 -12.41 9.04 6.49
CA GLU A 55 -13.49 9.85 5.94
C GLU A 55 -13.44 10.00 4.42
N ILE A 56 -12.29 9.72 3.80
CA ILE A 56 -12.07 9.95 2.36
C ILE A 56 -13.05 9.14 1.49
N PRO A 57 -13.26 7.82 1.70
CA PRO A 57 -14.20 7.04 0.89
C PRO A 57 -15.62 7.62 0.90
N LYS A 58 -16.13 8.07 2.05
CA LYS A 58 -17.43 8.74 2.16
C LYS A 58 -17.50 9.98 1.29
N TYR A 59 -16.53 10.90 1.38
CA TYR A 59 -16.58 12.15 0.62
C TYR A 59 -16.36 11.95 -0.89
N VAL A 60 -15.57 10.95 -1.28
CA VAL A 60 -15.45 10.51 -2.68
C VAL A 60 -16.77 9.92 -3.17
N SER A 61 -17.41 9.06 -2.38
CA SER A 61 -18.71 8.46 -2.73
C SER A 61 -19.83 9.49 -2.85
N LEU A 62 -19.77 10.59 -2.09
CA LEU A 62 -20.73 11.71 -2.15
C LEU A 62 -20.40 12.73 -3.26
N GLY A 63 -19.29 12.57 -3.99
CA GLY A 63 -18.85 13.51 -5.02
C GLY A 63 -18.38 14.86 -4.46
N LYS A 64 -18.08 14.94 -3.16
CA LYS A 64 -17.46 16.12 -2.54
C LYS A 64 -15.95 16.16 -2.77
N LEU A 65 -15.35 14.98 -2.97
CA LEU A 65 -14.01 14.80 -3.52
C LEU A 65 -14.14 14.09 -4.86
N ASP A 66 -13.35 14.51 -5.84
CA ASP A 66 -13.32 13.86 -7.15
C ASP A 66 -12.49 12.58 -7.09
N ALA A 67 -11.41 12.59 -6.31
CA ALA A 67 -10.54 11.46 -6.08
C ALA A 67 -9.89 11.52 -4.69
N GLY A 68 -9.25 10.42 -4.27
CA GLY A 68 -8.47 10.39 -3.05
C GLY A 68 -7.68 9.09 -2.87
N ILE A 69 -6.83 9.09 -1.84
CA ILE A 69 -6.13 7.88 -1.40
C ILE A 69 -6.80 7.39 -0.11
N ALA A 70 -7.26 6.15 -0.10
CA ALA A 70 -7.85 5.50 1.06
C ALA A 70 -7.57 4.00 1.04
N ALA A 71 -7.69 3.35 2.19
CA ALA A 71 -7.53 1.91 2.30
C ALA A 71 -8.87 1.17 2.11
N SER A 72 -8.79 -0.07 1.62
CA SER A 72 -9.95 -0.91 1.26
C SER A 72 -10.85 -1.27 2.44
N ASP A 73 -10.28 -1.27 3.64
CA ASP A 73 -11.04 -1.43 4.88
C ASP A 73 -12.05 -0.29 5.07
N TRP A 74 -11.64 0.97 4.92
CA TRP A 74 -12.53 2.11 5.07
C TRP A 74 -13.55 2.20 3.94
N ILE A 75 -13.20 1.76 2.73
CA ILE A 75 -14.17 1.64 1.63
C ILE A 75 -15.27 0.62 2.01
N PHE A 76 -14.88 -0.54 2.53
CA PHE A 76 -15.81 -1.59 2.96
C PHE A 76 -16.64 -1.15 4.17
N GLU A 77 -15.99 -0.66 5.22
CA GLU A 77 -16.59 -0.27 6.49
C GLU A 77 -17.68 0.80 6.27
N GLN A 78 -17.43 1.75 5.38
CA GLN A 78 -18.38 2.82 5.05
C GLN A 78 -19.39 2.44 3.98
N LYS A 79 -19.26 1.26 3.37
CA LYS A 79 -20.06 0.83 2.21
C LYS A 79 -20.01 1.88 1.08
N ALA A 80 -18.84 2.50 0.92
CA ALA A 80 -18.66 3.63 0.02
C ALA A 80 -18.74 3.20 -1.45
N LYS A 81 -19.56 3.88 -2.24
CA LYS A 81 -19.69 3.62 -3.69
C LYS A 81 -18.67 4.47 -4.44
N VAL A 82 -17.51 3.88 -4.71
CA VAL A 82 -16.39 4.55 -5.38
C VAL A 82 -15.89 3.72 -6.55
N LYS A 83 -15.22 4.37 -7.50
CA LYS A 83 -14.42 3.68 -8.52
C LYS A 83 -13.02 3.46 -7.95
N GLU A 84 -12.62 2.20 -7.82
CA GLU A 84 -11.24 1.85 -7.53
C GLU A 84 -10.42 1.96 -8.83
N VAL A 85 -9.41 2.84 -8.83
CA VAL A 85 -8.61 3.15 -10.02
C VAL A 85 -7.39 2.26 -10.10
N CYS A 86 -6.63 2.16 -9.00
CA CYS A 86 -5.50 1.24 -8.87
C CYS A 86 -5.21 0.92 -7.39
N ASN A 87 -4.50 -0.17 -7.16
CA ASN A 87 -3.87 -0.45 -5.86
C ASN A 87 -2.59 0.37 -5.74
N LEU A 88 -2.39 0.94 -4.57
CA LEU A 88 -1.16 1.61 -4.15
C LEU A 88 -0.61 0.80 -2.99
N ASP A 89 0.01 -0.35 -3.25
CA ASP A 89 0.41 -1.34 -2.23
C ASP A 89 1.52 -0.83 -1.27
N PHE A 90 1.18 0.17 -0.45
CA PHE A 90 1.92 0.69 0.68
C PHE A 90 0.99 0.82 1.89
N ALA A 91 1.56 0.71 3.09
CA ALA A 91 0.89 0.87 4.38
C ALA A 91 1.62 1.94 5.20
N LYS A 92 1.51 1.95 6.54
CA LYS A 92 2.21 2.94 7.39
C LYS A 92 3.71 2.67 7.43
N LYS A 93 4.10 1.43 7.69
CA LYS A 93 5.51 1.03 7.88
C LYS A 93 6.04 0.21 6.70
N THR A 94 5.17 -0.46 5.94
CA THR A 94 5.58 -1.32 4.84
C THR A 94 5.22 -0.77 3.46
N ILE A 95 6.06 -1.05 2.47
CA ILE A 95 5.79 -0.82 1.05
C ILE A 95 5.89 -2.19 0.38
N GLY A 96 4.81 -2.67 -0.23
CA GLY A 96 4.70 -4.00 -0.84
C GLY A 96 4.04 -5.06 0.04
N ASN A 97 3.99 -4.84 1.35
CA ASN A 97 3.14 -5.64 2.23
C ASN A 97 1.83 -4.88 2.52
N VAL A 98 0.76 -5.66 2.58
CA VAL A 98 -0.59 -5.24 2.90
C VAL A 98 -0.78 -5.26 4.42
N ALA A 99 -1.47 -4.26 4.95
CA ALA A 99 -1.91 -4.31 6.34
C ALA A 99 -3.06 -5.33 6.45
N ARG A 100 -3.20 -5.96 7.61
CA ARG A 100 -4.30 -6.90 7.86
C ARG A 100 -4.99 -6.60 9.16
N TRP A 101 -6.30 -6.68 9.15
CA TRP A 101 -7.10 -6.78 10.35
C TRP A 101 -7.05 -8.22 10.84
N VAL A 102 -6.69 -8.40 12.10
CA VAL A 102 -6.54 -9.72 12.72
C VAL A 102 -7.38 -9.80 13.97
N LEU A 103 -7.92 -10.99 14.23
CA LEU A 103 -8.60 -11.30 15.47
C LEU A 103 -7.53 -11.73 16.49
N ALA A 104 -7.48 -11.04 17.62
CA ALA A 104 -6.49 -11.28 18.66
C ALA A 104 -7.12 -11.36 20.06
N VAL A 105 -6.48 -12.13 20.94
CA VAL A 105 -6.89 -12.35 22.33
C VAL A 105 -5.68 -12.30 23.26
N PRO A 106 -5.85 -12.08 24.57
CA PRO A 106 -4.77 -12.24 25.54
C PRO A 106 -4.07 -13.60 25.39
N ARG A 107 -2.75 -13.65 25.56
CA ARG A 107 -1.99 -14.89 25.35
C ARG A 107 -2.51 -16.05 26.20
N ASP A 108 -2.88 -15.76 27.44
CA ASP A 108 -3.45 -16.67 28.44
C ASP A 108 -4.96 -16.92 28.29
N SER A 109 -5.62 -16.28 27.32
CA SER A 109 -7.05 -16.48 27.06
C SER A 109 -7.37 -17.93 26.69
N SER A 110 -8.50 -18.44 27.19
CA SER A 110 -9.06 -19.75 26.82
C SER A 110 -9.64 -19.80 25.40
N VAL A 111 -9.82 -18.65 24.74
CA VAL A 111 -10.33 -18.54 23.37
C VAL A 111 -9.25 -19.00 22.38
N LYS A 112 -9.39 -20.19 21.80
CA LYS A 112 -8.42 -20.74 20.84
C LYS A 112 -8.84 -20.53 19.40
N THR A 113 -10.14 -20.53 19.13
CA THR A 113 -10.71 -20.35 17.80
C THR A 113 -11.82 -19.30 17.82
N VAL A 114 -12.20 -18.78 16.64
CA VAL A 114 -13.31 -17.84 16.50
C VAL A 114 -14.63 -18.39 17.06
N SER A 115 -14.85 -19.71 17.01
CA SER A 115 -16.06 -20.35 17.55
C SER A 115 -16.19 -20.17 19.07
N ASN A 116 -15.08 -20.02 19.80
CA ASN A 116 -15.12 -19.75 21.24
C ASN A 116 -15.62 -18.33 21.58
N LEU A 117 -15.83 -17.46 20.58
CA LEU A 117 -16.40 -16.11 20.74
C LEU A 117 -17.93 -16.07 20.74
N GLN A 118 -18.59 -17.23 20.69
CA GLN A 118 -20.04 -17.29 20.79
C GLN A 118 -20.54 -16.64 22.10
N GLY A 119 -21.39 -15.62 21.98
CA GLY A 119 -21.93 -14.85 23.11
C GLY A 119 -20.95 -13.86 23.78
N LYS A 120 -19.71 -13.76 23.29
CA LYS A 120 -18.66 -12.89 23.84
C LYS A 120 -18.67 -11.48 23.24
N THR A 121 -17.79 -10.61 23.74
CA THR A 121 -17.61 -9.24 23.23
C THR A 121 -16.29 -9.11 22.46
N VAL A 122 -16.33 -8.49 21.29
CA VAL A 122 -15.18 -8.18 20.43
C VAL A 122 -15.08 -6.66 20.24
N ALA A 123 -13.98 -6.05 20.67
CA ALA A 123 -13.70 -4.64 20.41
C ALA A 123 -13.09 -4.45 19.02
N SER A 124 -13.51 -3.43 18.28
CA SER A 124 -12.97 -3.14 16.94
C SER A 124 -13.24 -1.70 16.50
N GLU A 125 -12.31 -1.10 15.74
CA GLU A 125 -12.61 0.15 15.02
C GLU A 125 -13.45 -0.10 13.75
N VAL A 126 -13.39 -1.32 13.19
CA VAL A 126 -14.07 -1.71 11.93
C VAL A 126 -15.23 -2.66 12.22
N VAL A 127 -16.34 -2.08 12.66
CA VAL A 127 -17.51 -2.80 13.16
C VAL A 127 -18.16 -3.65 12.07
N GLU A 128 -18.36 -3.09 10.87
CA GLU A 128 -19.02 -3.79 9.78
C GLU A 128 -18.13 -4.90 9.18
N ILE A 129 -16.82 -4.68 9.08
CA ILE A 129 -15.84 -5.73 8.74
C ILE A 129 -15.92 -6.87 9.76
N THR A 130 -15.86 -6.55 11.05
CA THR A 130 -15.85 -7.54 12.14
C THR A 130 -17.14 -8.34 12.17
N LYS A 131 -18.31 -7.68 12.08
CA LYS A 131 -19.61 -8.36 12.00
C LYS A 131 -19.71 -9.26 10.77
N ASN A 132 -19.23 -8.80 9.61
CA ASN A 132 -19.25 -9.60 8.40
C ASN A 132 -18.38 -10.87 8.53
N TYR A 133 -17.19 -10.74 9.12
CA TYR A 133 -16.31 -11.88 9.40
C TYR A 133 -16.95 -12.89 10.37
N LEU A 134 -17.49 -12.42 11.50
CA LEU A 134 -18.15 -13.30 12.48
C LEU A 134 -19.36 -14.02 11.89
N ARG A 135 -20.18 -13.31 11.10
CA ARG A 135 -21.32 -13.91 10.38
C ARG A 135 -20.87 -14.99 9.41
N LYS A 136 -19.80 -14.78 8.63
CA LYS A 136 -19.22 -15.79 7.72
C LYS A 136 -18.72 -17.03 8.47
N LYS A 137 -18.29 -16.87 9.72
CA LYS A 137 -17.85 -17.97 10.60
C LYS A 137 -18.99 -18.59 11.42
N GLY A 138 -20.24 -18.12 11.26
CA GLY A 138 -21.39 -18.62 12.00
C GLY A 138 -21.40 -18.25 13.49
N VAL A 139 -20.63 -17.25 13.91
CA VAL A 139 -20.47 -16.86 15.32
C VAL A 139 -21.29 -15.61 15.62
N LYS A 140 -22.08 -15.65 16.70
CA LYS A 140 -22.79 -14.47 17.21
C LYS A 140 -22.04 -13.93 18.44
N ALA A 141 -21.30 -12.85 18.25
CA ALA A 141 -20.62 -12.09 19.30
C ALA A 141 -21.07 -10.62 19.26
N LYS A 142 -21.04 -9.94 20.40
CA LYS A 142 -21.27 -8.49 20.47
C LYS A 142 -20.04 -7.78 19.93
N VAL A 143 -20.21 -6.94 18.91
CA VAL A 143 -19.12 -6.11 18.38
C VAL A 143 -19.26 -4.71 18.96
N GLU A 144 -18.28 -4.29 19.75
CA GLU A 144 -18.21 -2.96 20.34
C GLU A 144 -17.21 -2.08 19.59
N PHE A 145 -17.63 -0.86 19.31
CA PHE A 145 -16.78 0.11 18.64
C PHE A 145 -15.70 0.64 19.58
N SER A 146 -14.46 0.71 19.11
CA SER A 146 -13.31 1.26 19.83
C SER A 146 -12.73 2.47 19.10
N TRP A 147 -12.41 3.54 19.83
CA TRP A 147 -11.78 4.75 19.32
C TRP A 147 -10.24 4.66 19.42
N GLY A 148 -9.64 3.67 18.76
CA GLY A 148 -8.21 3.41 18.86
C GLY A 148 -7.76 2.79 20.19
N ALA A 149 -6.47 2.43 20.25
CA ALA A 149 -5.87 1.67 21.35
C ALA A 149 -6.71 0.44 21.73
N SER A 150 -7.21 -0.26 20.70
CA SER A 150 -8.13 -1.37 20.88
C SER A 150 -7.43 -2.56 21.54
N GLU A 151 -6.10 -2.63 21.43
CA GLU A 151 -5.27 -3.64 22.09
C GLU A 151 -5.38 -3.60 23.62
N ALA A 152 -5.77 -2.46 24.20
CA ALA A 152 -5.94 -2.30 25.65
C ALA A 152 -7.32 -2.76 26.17
N LYS A 153 -8.24 -3.21 25.28
CA LYS A 153 -9.59 -3.60 25.70
C LYS A 153 -9.62 -4.98 26.35
N PRO A 154 -8.96 -6.02 25.81
CA PRO A 154 -8.97 -7.33 26.45
C PRO A 154 -8.04 -7.40 27.68
N PRO A 155 -8.43 -8.17 28.72
CA PRO A 155 -9.69 -8.89 28.87
C PRO A 155 -10.81 -8.08 29.55
N LEU A 156 -10.51 -6.89 30.10
CA LEU A 156 -11.40 -6.19 31.02
C LEU A 156 -12.66 -5.62 30.36
N PHE A 157 -12.52 -5.08 29.14
CA PHE A 157 -13.59 -4.41 28.42
C PHE A 157 -14.14 -5.23 27.25
N ALA A 158 -13.40 -6.25 26.79
CA ALA A 158 -13.81 -7.17 25.73
C ALA A 158 -13.06 -8.51 25.86
N ASP A 159 -13.61 -9.59 25.32
CA ASP A 159 -12.95 -10.89 25.32
C ASP A 159 -11.86 -11.01 24.23
N ALA A 160 -12.03 -10.26 23.14
CA ALA A 160 -11.14 -10.24 21.99
C ALA A 160 -11.11 -8.85 21.34
N VAL A 161 -10.12 -8.64 20.48
CA VAL A 161 -10.00 -7.44 19.67
C VAL A 161 -9.83 -7.82 18.20
N VAL A 162 -10.46 -7.06 17.30
CA VAL A 162 -10.05 -7.00 15.90
C VAL A 162 -9.27 -5.72 15.68
N ASP A 163 -8.00 -5.86 15.35
CA ASP A 163 -7.08 -4.72 15.19
C ASP A 163 -6.22 -4.85 13.94
N ILE A 164 -5.76 -3.71 13.44
CA ILE A 164 -4.92 -3.63 12.25
C ILE A 164 -3.46 -3.90 12.62
N THR A 165 -2.78 -4.72 11.82
CA THR A 165 -1.37 -5.03 12.03
C THR A 165 -0.62 -5.13 10.71
N GLU A 166 0.63 -4.68 10.75
CA GLU A 166 1.60 -4.83 9.65
C GLU A 166 2.69 -5.83 10.05
N THR A 167 3.31 -5.63 11.23
CA THR A 167 4.43 -6.45 11.72
C THR A 167 4.09 -7.33 12.92
N GLY A 168 2.89 -7.20 13.50
CA GLY A 168 2.52 -7.89 14.75
C GLY A 168 3.04 -7.23 16.04
N GLU A 169 3.88 -6.20 15.94
CA GLU A 169 4.60 -5.65 17.10
C GLU A 169 3.66 -5.06 18.17
N SER A 170 2.62 -4.32 17.77
CA SER A 170 1.66 -3.72 18.72
C SER A 170 0.96 -4.79 19.55
N LEU A 171 0.49 -5.86 18.89
CA LEU A 171 -0.17 -6.98 19.55
C LEU A 171 0.78 -7.70 20.52
N ARG A 172 2.04 -7.88 20.11
CA ARG A 172 3.07 -8.55 20.94
C ARG A 172 3.36 -7.77 22.22
N VAL A 173 3.53 -6.45 22.13
CA VAL A 173 3.80 -5.58 23.29
C VAL A 173 2.61 -5.52 24.24
N ASN A 174 1.38 -5.64 23.72
CA ASN A 174 0.16 -5.71 24.53
C ASN A 174 -0.21 -7.14 24.99
N ASN A 175 0.71 -8.10 24.92
CA ASN A 175 0.51 -9.50 25.33
C ASN A 175 -0.69 -10.19 24.66
N LEU A 176 -0.94 -9.86 23.38
CA LEU A 176 -1.97 -10.48 22.56
C LEU A 176 -1.37 -11.52 21.61
N ARG A 177 -2.18 -12.53 21.27
CA ARG A 177 -1.91 -13.50 20.20
C ARG A 177 -3.00 -13.47 19.15
N VAL A 178 -2.59 -13.55 17.88
CA VAL A 178 -3.52 -13.65 16.74
C VAL A 178 -4.12 -15.05 16.70
N ILE A 179 -5.42 -15.15 16.42
CA ILE A 179 -6.15 -16.42 16.25
C ILE A 179 -6.77 -16.60 14.87
N ASP A 180 -6.97 -15.52 14.10
CA ASP A 180 -7.42 -15.61 12.70
C ASP A 180 -7.14 -14.28 11.95
N ASP A 181 -7.09 -14.36 10.62
CA ASP A 181 -7.07 -13.20 9.73
C ASP A 181 -8.51 -12.78 9.40
N VAL A 182 -8.80 -11.49 9.53
CA VAL A 182 -10.17 -10.95 9.39
C VAL A 182 -10.35 -10.26 8.03
N PHE A 183 -9.43 -9.39 7.65
CA PHE A 183 -9.53 -8.60 6.43
C PHE A 183 -8.17 -8.09 5.95
N GLU A 184 -7.90 -8.20 4.66
CA GLU A 184 -6.70 -7.61 4.03
C GLU A 184 -6.97 -6.16 3.61
N SER A 185 -6.20 -5.22 4.16
CA SER A 185 -6.32 -3.80 3.91
C SER A 185 -5.24 -3.31 2.93
N ARG A 186 -5.68 -2.92 1.73
CA ARG A 186 -4.84 -2.36 0.68
C ARG A 186 -5.12 -0.88 0.52
N THR A 187 -4.07 -0.08 0.45
CA THR A 187 -4.21 1.33 0.05
C THR A 187 -4.55 1.41 -1.44
N LYS A 188 -5.51 2.27 -1.79
CA LYS A 188 -6.07 2.41 -3.14
C LYS A 188 -6.13 3.87 -3.54
N PHE A 189 -5.96 4.11 -4.84
CA PHE A 189 -6.40 5.34 -5.47
C PHE A 189 -7.86 5.17 -5.87
N ILE A 190 -8.74 6.02 -5.36
CA ILE A 190 -10.18 5.96 -5.59
C ILE A 190 -10.70 7.23 -6.25
N ALA A 191 -11.79 7.10 -6.99
CA ALA A 191 -12.47 8.19 -7.68
C ALA A 191 -13.98 8.16 -7.44
N SER A 192 -14.59 9.34 -7.47
CA SER A 192 -16.04 9.48 -7.43
C SER A 192 -16.65 8.91 -8.72
N PRO A 193 -17.78 8.18 -8.65
CA PRO A 193 -18.53 7.80 -9.85
C PRO A 193 -18.97 8.99 -10.71
N GLN A 194 -19.18 10.17 -10.12
CA GLN A 194 -19.50 11.39 -10.88
C GLN A 194 -18.26 11.93 -11.60
N ALA A 195 -17.13 12.05 -10.89
CA ALA A 195 -15.88 12.52 -11.49
C ALA A 195 -15.39 11.57 -12.60
N TRP A 196 -15.63 10.27 -12.45
CA TRP A 196 -15.26 9.26 -13.45
C TRP A 196 -16.03 9.38 -14.79
N LYS A 197 -17.21 10.03 -14.78
CA LYS A 197 -18.01 10.29 -15.99
C LYS A 197 -17.57 11.56 -16.72
N ASP A 198 -16.89 12.48 -16.04
CA ASP A 198 -16.32 13.68 -16.64
C ASP A 198 -14.99 13.30 -17.31
N SER A 199 -14.88 13.52 -18.62
CA SER A 199 -13.73 13.07 -19.41
C SER A 199 -12.41 13.72 -18.95
N TRP A 200 -12.43 15.01 -18.64
CA TRP A 200 -11.23 15.72 -18.21
C TRP A 200 -10.80 15.29 -16.81
N LYS A 201 -11.75 15.14 -15.87
CA LYS A 201 -11.41 14.62 -14.53
C LYS A 201 -10.90 13.19 -14.59
N ARG A 202 -11.53 12.33 -15.41
CA ARG A 202 -11.10 10.94 -15.58
C ARG A 202 -9.66 10.86 -16.09
N GLU A 203 -9.32 11.63 -17.13
CA GLU A 203 -7.96 11.67 -17.68
C GLU A 203 -6.93 12.15 -16.63
N LYS A 204 -7.25 13.21 -15.87
CA LYS A 204 -6.37 13.71 -14.80
C LYS A 204 -6.20 12.66 -13.69
N ILE A 205 -7.27 11.99 -13.30
CA ILE A 205 -7.27 10.91 -12.31
C ILE A 205 -6.43 9.72 -12.79
N GLU A 206 -6.66 9.24 -14.02
CA GLU A 206 -5.92 8.14 -14.62
C GLU A 206 -4.43 8.46 -14.68
N THR A 207 -4.07 9.70 -15.06
CA THR A 207 -2.70 10.20 -15.04
C THR A 207 -2.12 10.13 -13.63
N MET A 208 -2.74 10.77 -12.64
CA MET A 208 -2.24 10.74 -11.26
C MET A 208 -2.07 9.30 -10.73
N ALA A 209 -3.07 8.45 -10.93
CA ALA A 209 -3.05 7.06 -10.49
C ALA A 209 -1.93 6.25 -11.17
N MET A 210 -1.71 6.44 -12.47
CA MET A 210 -0.60 5.83 -13.22
C MET A 210 0.74 6.30 -12.67
N LEU A 211 0.92 7.62 -12.50
CA LEU A 211 2.20 8.18 -12.06
C LEU A 211 2.55 7.74 -10.63
N ILE A 212 1.59 7.82 -9.70
CA ILE A 212 1.77 7.43 -8.29
C ILE A 212 1.95 5.91 -8.19
N GLY A 213 1.08 5.13 -8.84
CA GLY A 213 1.17 3.67 -8.84
C GLY A 213 2.49 3.16 -9.41
N GLY A 214 2.99 3.80 -10.46
CA GLY A 214 4.30 3.49 -11.02
C GLY A 214 5.47 3.77 -10.09
N CYS A 215 5.36 4.80 -9.24
CA CYS A 215 6.33 5.11 -8.18
C CYS A 215 6.24 4.15 -6.99
N VAL A 216 5.05 3.61 -6.68
CA VAL A 216 4.88 2.58 -5.65
C VAL A 216 5.51 1.27 -6.11
N LYS A 217 5.20 0.83 -7.33
CA LYS A 217 5.78 -0.38 -7.94
C LYS A 217 7.31 -0.31 -8.04
N SER A 218 7.84 0.82 -8.51
CA SER A 218 9.29 1.02 -8.65
C SER A 218 10.02 0.99 -7.32
N HIS A 219 9.38 1.38 -6.22
CA HIS A 219 10.01 1.43 -4.90
C HIS A 219 10.50 0.06 -4.43
N GLN A 220 9.84 -1.01 -4.89
CA GLN A 220 10.18 -2.39 -4.54
C GLN A 220 11.19 -3.02 -5.50
N MET A 221 11.67 -2.25 -6.48
CA MET A 221 12.51 -2.74 -7.55
C MET A 221 13.88 -2.07 -7.53
N THR A 222 14.89 -2.88 -7.77
CA THR A 222 16.27 -2.45 -7.98
C THR A 222 16.68 -2.79 -9.41
N ASN A 223 17.39 -1.85 -10.04
CA ASN A 223 18.02 -2.06 -11.32
C ASN A 223 19.45 -2.54 -11.11
N ILE A 224 19.84 -3.57 -11.86
CA ILE A 224 21.20 -4.08 -11.90
C ILE A 224 21.71 -3.93 -13.34
N MET A 225 22.86 -3.28 -13.48
CA MET A 225 23.64 -3.28 -14.71
C MET A 225 24.94 -4.01 -14.45
N ALA A 226 25.35 -4.90 -15.33
CA ALA A 226 26.61 -5.62 -15.23
C ALA A 226 27.22 -5.78 -16.62
N HIS A 227 28.55 -5.76 -16.69
CA HIS A 227 29.30 -6.02 -17.92
C HIS A 227 29.80 -7.46 -17.90
N ILE A 228 29.61 -8.18 -19.00
CA ILE A 228 30.04 -9.57 -19.13
C ILE A 228 30.72 -9.79 -20.48
N HIS A 229 31.76 -10.61 -20.50
CA HIS A 229 32.44 -10.99 -21.73
C HIS A 229 31.57 -11.93 -22.57
N LYS A 230 31.72 -11.88 -23.90
CA LYS A 230 30.89 -12.62 -24.88
C LYS A 230 30.78 -14.11 -24.60
N GLN A 231 31.87 -14.73 -24.12
CA GLN A 231 31.92 -16.17 -23.85
C GLN A 231 30.95 -16.62 -22.75
N GLN A 232 30.72 -15.77 -21.73
CA GLN A 232 29.86 -16.06 -20.58
C GLN A 232 28.44 -15.48 -20.72
N LEU A 233 28.14 -14.82 -21.86
CA LEU A 233 26.88 -14.09 -22.03
C LEU A 233 25.66 -15.02 -21.90
N ASN A 234 25.68 -16.18 -22.55
CA ASN A 234 24.54 -17.11 -22.56
C ASN A 234 24.18 -17.59 -21.15
N ASP A 235 25.18 -17.92 -20.34
CA ASP A 235 24.98 -18.39 -18.96
C ASP A 235 24.35 -17.29 -18.09
N ILE A 236 24.81 -16.05 -18.25
CA ILE A 236 24.22 -14.90 -17.55
C ILE A 236 22.78 -14.66 -17.98
N LEU A 237 22.46 -14.75 -19.29
CA LEU A 237 21.09 -14.56 -19.75
C LEU A 237 20.14 -15.59 -19.19
N LEU A 238 20.55 -16.87 -19.17
CA LEU A 238 19.77 -17.93 -18.53
C LEU A 238 19.57 -17.69 -17.03
N LEU A 239 20.57 -17.13 -16.37
CA LEU A 239 20.48 -16.77 -14.95
C LEU A 239 19.51 -15.59 -14.72
N VAL A 240 19.56 -14.54 -15.54
CA VAL A 240 18.85 -13.28 -15.26
C VAL A 240 17.44 -13.20 -15.88
N GLN A 241 17.13 -14.01 -16.90
CA GLN A 241 15.80 -14.03 -17.53
C GLN A 241 14.66 -14.35 -16.55
N LYS A 242 14.96 -15.07 -15.45
CA LYS A 242 13.96 -15.35 -14.41
C LYS A 242 13.53 -14.11 -13.62
N TYR A 243 14.26 -13.00 -13.74
CA TYR A 243 13.92 -11.71 -13.12
C TYR A 243 13.23 -10.74 -14.10
N GLY A 244 12.91 -11.18 -15.32
CA GLY A 244 12.16 -10.42 -16.31
C GLY A 244 12.84 -10.40 -17.67
N PHE A 245 12.74 -9.27 -18.36
CA PHE A 245 13.30 -9.10 -19.71
C PHE A 245 14.64 -8.35 -19.63
N PRO A 246 15.79 -9.04 -19.60
CA PRO A 246 17.09 -8.38 -19.59
C PRO A 246 17.32 -7.64 -20.91
N ALA A 247 17.77 -6.39 -20.82
CA ALA A 247 18.25 -5.63 -21.95
C ALA A 247 19.75 -5.87 -22.12
N ILE A 248 20.18 -6.06 -23.36
CA ILE A 248 21.58 -6.36 -23.70
C ILE A 248 22.06 -5.31 -24.69
N LYS A 249 23.24 -4.73 -24.42
CA LYS A 249 23.90 -3.80 -25.32
C LYS A 249 25.37 -4.16 -25.47
N LYS A 250 25.85 -4.34 -26.71
CA LYS A 250 27.29 -4.53 -26.98
C LYS A 250 28.05 -3.25 -26.59
N ILE A 251 29.16 -3.41 -25.88
CA ILE A 251 30.07 -2.30 -25.55
C ILE A 251 31.01 -2.11 -26.74
N ALA A 252 31.07 -0.87 -27.25
CA ALA A 252 31.85 -0.53 -28.45
C ALA A 252 33.32 -0.93 -28.29
N GLU A 253 33.92 -1.45 -29.36
CA GLU A 253 35.36 -1.79 -29.43
C GLU A 253 35.82 -2.80 -28.36
N THR A 254 34.90 -3.62 -27.84
CA THR A 254 35.22 -4.68 -26.88
C THR A 254 34.44 -5.96 -27.18
N ASP A 255 34.88 -7.07 -26.55
CA ASP A 255 34.13 -8.33 -26.49
C ASP A 255 33.17 -8.40 -25.29
N TYR A 256 32.77 -7.25 -24.74
CA TYR A 256 31.87 -7.17 -23.60
C TYR A 256 30.47 -6.70 -23.99
N PHE A 257 29.50 -7.13 -23.18
CA PHE A 257 28.10 -6.75 -23.25
C PHE A 257 27.68 -6.16 -21.91
N SER A 258 26.89 -5.09 -21.95
CA SER A 258 26.16 -4.58 -20.80
C SER A 258 24.80 -5.27 -20.73
N VAL A 259 24.55 -5.96 -19.63
CA VAL A 259 23.29 -6.61 -19.31
C VAL A 259 22.61 -5.79 -18.22
N PHE A 260 21.42 -5.28 -18.54
CA PHE A 260 20.58 -4.52 -17.63
C PHE A 260 19.32 -5.32 -17.34
N PHE A 261 19.01 -5.51 -16.06
CA PHE A 261 17.78 -6.16 -15.63
C PHE A 261 17.30 -5.58 -14.31
N ARG A 262 16.09 -5.98 -13.91
CA ARG A 262 15.48 -5.53 -12.66
C ARG A 262 15.22 -6.74 -11.77
N CYS A 263 15.35 -6.56 -10.48
CA CYS A 263 14.96 -7.56 -9.48
C CYS A 263 14.21 -6.88 -8.33
N GLN A 264 13.54 -7.67 -7.50
CA GLN A 264 12.95 -7.15 -6.27
C GLN A 264 14.04 -6.77 -5.29
N ASN A 265 13.79 -5.76 -4.46
CA ASN A 265 14.71 -5.37 -3.39
C ASN A 265 15.00 -6.54 -2.46
N GLY A 266 16.26 -6.65 -2.02
CA GLY A 266 16.78 -7.76 -1.24
C GLY A 266 17.36 -8.89 -2.10
N GLN A 267 16.84 -9.14 -3.31
CA GLN A 267 17.37 -10.20 -4.19
C GLN A 267 18.77 -9.88 -4.70
N GLU A 268 19.12 -8.59 -4.80
CA GLU A 268 20.45 -8.14 -5.19
C GLU A 268 21.56 -8.66 -4.26
N ARG A 269 21.26 -8.90 -2.97
CA ARG A 269 22.21 -9.39 -1.97
C ARG A 269 22.80 -10.75 -2.37
N ASP A 270 21.96 -11.60 -2.95
CA ASP A 270 22.36 -12.93 -3.40
C ASP A 270 22.84 -12.90 -4.85
N LEU A 271 22.24 -12.04 -5.68
CA LEU A 271 22.55 -11.93 -7.10
C LEU A 271 23.92 -11.34 -7.39
N ILE A 272 24.29 -10.24 -6.73
CA ILE A 272 25.56 -9.55 -7.02
C ILE A 272 26.77 -10.48 -6.83
N PRO A 273 26.86 -11.28 -5.74
CA PRO A 273 27.92 -12.27 -5.60
C PRO A 273 27.93 -13.35 -6.71
N ILE A 274 26.75 -13.81 -7.14
CA ILE A 274 26.64 -14.81 -8.23
C ILE A 274 27.16 -14.22 -9.54
N LEU A 275 26.72 -13.01 -9.90
CA LEU A 275 27.19 -12.30 -11.08
C LEU A 275 28.71 -12.11 -11.04
N LYS A 276 29.24 -11.71 -9.89
CA LYS A 276 30.68 -11.51 -9.73
C LYS A 276 31.48 -12.80 -9.94
N ARG A 277 31.00 -13.93 -9.40
CA ARG A 277 31.62 -15.26 -9.61
C ARG A 277 31.52 -15.74 -11.05
N ALA A 278 30.44 -15.40 -11.74
CA ALA A 278 30.26 -15.69 -13.17
C ALA A 278 31.10 -14.80 -14.10
N GLY A 279 31.95 -13.92 -13.54
CA GLY A 279 32.87 -13.07 -14.31
C GLY A 279 32.31 -11.69 -14.67
N CYS A 280 31.15 -11.30 -14.15
CA CYS A 280 30.63 -9.95 -14.36
C CYS A 280 31.53 -8.89 -13.73
N GLN A 281 31.70 -7.78 -14.43
CA GLN A 281 32.43 -6.59 -14.00
C GLN A 281 31.54 -5.35 -14.07
N GLY A 282 31.99 -4.24 -13.49
CA GLY A 282 31.24 -2.97 -13.54
C GLY A 282 29.80 -3.08 -13.03
N ILE A 283 29.55 -3.91 -12.01
CA ILE A 283 28.20 -4.14 -11.49
C ILE A 283 27.73 -2.86 -10.80
N VAL A 284 26.66 -2.25 -11.33
CA VAL A 284 26.03 -1.05 -10.78
C VAL A 284 24.64 -1.40 -10.30
N GLN A 285 24.37 -1.05 -9.05
CA GLN A 285 23.03 -1.09 -8.46
C GLN A 285 22.44 0.33 -8.46
N SER A 286 21.21 0.47 -8.91
CA SER A 286 20.46 1.73 -8.79
C SER A 286 18.99 1.47 -8.44
N ARG A 287 18.35 2.42 -7.75
CA ARG A 287 16.92 2.31 -7.42
C ARG A 287 16.07 2.68 -8.62
N ALA A 288 14.98 1.95 -8.87
CA ALA A 288 13.99 2.36 -9.85
C ALA A 288 13.18 3.55 -9.31
N PHE A 289 13.03 4.60 -10.12
CA PHE A 289 12.28 5.80 -9.72
C PHE A 289 10.78 5.69 -10.04
N LYS A 290 10.44 5.14 -11.21
CA LYS A 290 9.06 4.99 -11.69
C LYS A 290 9.00 3.90 -12.75
N ILE A 291 7.94 3.09 -12.74
CA ILE A 291 7.69 2.06 -13.75
C ILE A 291 6.27 2.26 -14.28
N GLY A 292 6.12 2.34 -15.61
CA GLY A 292 4.82 2.41 -16.30
C GLY A 292 4.13 1.06 -16.35
#